data_AF-A0A0C9VAF8-F1
#
_entry.id   AF-A0A0C9VAF8-F1
#
_cell.length_a   1.000
_cell.length_b   1.000
_cell.length_c   1.000
_cell.angle_alpha   90.00
_cell.angle_beta   90.00
_cell.angle_gamma   90.00
#
_symmetry.space_group_name_H-M   'P 1'
#
loop_
_entity.id
_entity.type
_entity.pdbx_description
1 polymer ?
#
loop_
_entity_poly.entity_id
_entity_poly.type
_entity_poly.pdbx_seq_one_letter_code
_entity_poly.pdbx_strand_id
1 'polypeptide(L)'
;MFLARLVSTARSFSTSAVASFPKLKSHSGTKKRWKAIASGKFKRAHANHSHLNMTKRPGRKNNLNQTAYSSPTQTAILKKLLPYA
;
A
#
# COMPACT_ATOMS: atom_id res chain seq x y z
N MET A 1 23.77 55.23 24.80
CA MET A 1 24.18 54.61 26.09
C MET A 1 23.03 53.71 26.52
N PHE A 2 23.05 52.39 26.53
CA PHE A 2 24.10 51.39 26.42
C PHE A 2 23.53 50.16 25.70
N LEU A 3 24.37 49.53 24.88
CA LEU A 3 24.18 48.17 24.39
C LEU A 3 24.02 47.20 25.57
N ALA A 4 23.10 46.25 25.44
CA ALA A 4 23.30 44.90 25.97
C ALA A 4 22.64 43.88 25.03
N ARG A 5 23.45 43.45 24.06
CA ARG A 5 23.26 42.24 23.25
C ARG A 5 23.44 41.04 24.19
N LEU A 6 22.36 40.38 24.59
CA LEU A 6 22.43 39.00 25.07
C LEU A 6 21.99 38.09 23.92
N VAL A 7 22.99 37.43 23.36
CA VAL A 7 22.87 36.34 22.40
C VAL A 7 21.97 35.27 23.01
N SER A 8 20.73 35.18 22.52
CA SER A 8 19.93 33.97 22.69
C SER A 8 20.62 32.89 21.88
N THR A 9 21.35 32.03 22.58
CA THR A 9 21.99 30.83 22.05
C THR A 9 21.02 30.06 21.16
N ALA A 10 21.46 29.78 19.94
CA ALA A 10 20.73 28.96 18.99
C ALA A 10 20.44 27.59 19.61
N ARG A 11 19.16 27.27 19.83
CA ARG A 11 18.73 25.88 19.99
C ARG A 11 18.68 25.27 18.59
N SER A 12 19.75 24.59 18.20
CA SER A 12 19.94 23.95 16.89
C SER A 12 19.03 22.74 16.60
N PHE A 13 17.91 22.60 17.31
CA PHE A 13 16.90 21.57 17.09
C PHE A 13 15.53 22.23 16.98
N SER A 14 15.39 23.12 16.00
CA SER A 14 14.09 23.60 15.57
C SER A 14 13.38 22.46 14.84
N THR A 15 12.56 21.68 15.55
CA THR A 15 11.44 20.96 14.93
C THR A 15 10.38 21.98 14.56
N SER A 16 10.66 22.83 13.56
CA SER A 16 9.57 23.54 12.92
C SER A 16 8.67 22.48 12.29
N ALA A 17 7.47 22.32 12.83
CA ALA A 17 6.43 21.55 12.18
C ALA A 17 6.12 22.26 10.87
N VAL A 18 6.85 21.90 9.81
CA VAL A 18 6.46 22.24 8.45
C VAL A 18 5.02 21.75 8.34
N ALA A 19 4.09 22.64 8.00
CA ALA A 19 2.72 22.29 7.63
C ALA A 19 2.76 21.48 6.33
N SER A 20 3.25 20.25 6.45
CA SER A 20 3.36 19.25 5.41
C SER A 20 1.94 18.74 5.21
N PHE A 21 1.35 19.06 4.06
CA PHE A 21 0.06 18.51 3.69
C PHE A 21 0.17 16.98 3.73
N PRO A 22 -0.60 16.28 4.59
CA PRO A 22 -0.41 14.86 4.82
C PRO A 22 -0.72 14.09 3.53
N LYS A 23 0.32 13.53 2.91
CA LYS A 23 0.18 12.65 1.76
C LYS A 23 -0.54 11.37 2.17
N LEU A 24 -1.63 11.02 1.48
CA LEU A 24 -2.30 9.74 1.68
C LEU A 24 -1.32 8.59 1.45
N LYS A 25 -1.19 7.68 2.42
CA LYS A 25 -0.30 6.53 2.30
C LYS A 25 -1.05 5.34 1.72
N SER A 26 -0.44 4.66 0.75
CA SER A 26 -0.96 3.39 0.25
C SER A 26 -0.80 2.29 1.30
N HIS A 27 -1.81 1.44 1.46
CA HIS A 27 -1.70 0.28 2.35
C HIS A 27 -0.66 -0.73 1.82
N SER A 28 0.42 -0.93 2.58
CA SER A 28 1.57 -1.72 2.15
C SER A 28 1.22 -3.19 1.90
N GLY A 29 0.36 -3.77 2.72
CA GLY A 29 -0.11 -5.15 2.57
C GLY A 29 -0.89 -5.38 1.29
N THR A 30 -1.68 -4.39 0.86
CA THR A 30 -2.48 -4.44 -0.36
C THR A 30 -1.60 -4.29 -1.59
N LYS A 31 -0.66 -3.32 -1.58
CA LYS A 31 0.30 -3.06 -2.68
C LYS A 31 1.16 -4.27 -3.03
N LYS A 32 1.48 -5.11 -2.04
CA LYS A 32 2.24 -6.36 -2.21
C LYS A 32 1.43 -7.45 -2.92
N ARG A 33 0.12 -7.53 -2.66
CA ARG A 33 -0.74 -8.64 -3.07
C ARG A 33 -1.52 -8.39 -4.36
N TRP A 34 -1.88 -7.13 -4.62
CA TRP A 34 -2.70 -6.73 -5.76
C TRP A 34 -1.91 -5.84 -6.71
N LYS A 35 -2.18 -5.98 -8.02
CA LYS A 35 -1.63 -5.13 -9.07
C LYS A 35 -2.76 -4.55 -9.92
N ALA A 36 -2.69 -3.24 -10.18
CA ALA A 36 -3.62 -2.57 -11.08
C ALA A 36 -3.38 -3.01 -12.53
N ILE A 37 -4.44 -2.96 -13.33
CA ILE A 37 -4.45 -3.24 -14.75
C ILE A 37 -5.06 -2.02 -15.44
N ALA A 38 -4.69 -1.77 -16.70
CA ALA A 38 -5.23 -0.67 -17.50
C ALA A 38 -6.77 -0.64 -17.58
N SER A 39 -7.45 -1.79 -17.43
CA SER A 39 -8.91 -1.89 -17.41
C SER A 39 -9.56 -1.39 -16.12
N GLY A 40 -8.79 -0.88 -15.15
CA GLY A 40 -9.30 -0.38 -13.86
C GLY A 40 -9.67 -1.47 -12.86
N LYS A 41 -9.37 -2.74 -13.18
CA LYS A 41 -9.47 -3.91 -12.29
C LYS A 41 -8.10 -4.23 -11.68
N PHE A 42 -8.10 -5.07 -10.65
CA PHE A 42 -6.88 -5.54 -10.00
C PHE A 42 -6.70 -7.05 -10.21
N LYS A 43 -5.46 -7.48 -10.43
CA LYS A 43 -5.07 -8.91 -10.46
C LYS A 43 -4.38 -9.35 -9.17
N ARG A 44 -4.52 -10.65 -8.87
CA ARG A 44 -3.83 -11.36 -7.78
C ARG A 44 -3.65 -12.85 -8.10
N ALA A 45 -2.88 -13.55 -7.27
CA ALA A 45 -2.88 -15.01 -7.24
C ALA A 45 -4.09 -15.57 -6.47
N HIS A 46 -4.52 -16.80 -6.79
CA HIS A 46 -5.54 -17.51 -6.01
C HIS A 46 -4.98 -17.95 -4.64
N ALA A 47 -5.90 -18.11 -3.68
CA ALA A 47 -5.60 -18.73 -2.40
C ALA A 47 -5.57 -20.26 -2.53
N ASN A 48 -5.02 -20.96 -1.54
CA ASN A 48 -5.01 -22.42 -1.45
C ASN A 48 -4.12 -23.15 -2.47
N HIS A 49 -3.10 -22.50 -3.04
CA HIS A 49 -2.13 -23.14 -3.94
C HIS A 49 -0.74 -23.40 -3.29
N SER A 50 -0.51 -22.94 -2.05
CA SER A 50 0.82 -22.98 -1.43
C SER A 50 1.18 -24.32 -0.75
N HIS A 51 0.24 -24.96 -0.06
CA HIS A 51 0.48 -26.20 0.69
C HIS A 51 -0.68 -27.19 0.52
N LEU A 52 -0.46 -28.48 0.84
CA LEU A 52 -1.42 -29.59 0.66
C LEU A 52 -1.85 -29.80 -0.80
N ASN A 53 -0.90 -29.69 -1.73
CA ASN A 53 -1.18 -29.86 -3.15
C ASN A 53 -1.27 -31.34 -3.58
N MET A 54 -0.77 -32.27 -2.77
CA MET A 54 -0.83 -33.71 -3.05
C MET A 54 -2.27 -34.23 -3.04
N THR A 55 -3.09 -33.81 -2.07
CA THR A 55 -4.49 -34.25 -1.94
C THR A 55 -5.42 -33.62 -2.97
N LYS A 56 -5.00 -32.53 -3.64
CA LYS A 56 -5.86 -31.80 -4.59
C LYS A 56 -5.80 -32.45 -5.96
N ARG A 57 -6.97 -32.66 -6.57
CA ARG A 57 -7.09 -33.12 -7.97
C ARG A 57 -6.28 -32.22 -8.91
N PRO A 58 -5.58 -32.77 -9.92
CA PRO A 58 -4.79 -31.98 -10.89
C PRO A 58 -5.55 -30.81 -11.53
N GLY A 59 -6.81 -31.03 -11.93
CA GLY A 59 -7.64 -29.95 -12.50
C GLY A 59 -7.87 -28.78 -11.55
N ARG A 60 -7.99 -29.04 -10.24
CA ARG A 60 -8.11 -27.96 -9.23
C ARG A 60 -6.82 -27.17 -9.12
N LYS A 61 -5.66 -27.83 -9.16
CA LYS A 61 -4.34 -27.16 -9.14
C LYS A 61 -4.19 -26.24 -10.35
N ASN A 62 -4.54 -26.71 -11.54
CA ASN A 62 -4.46 -25.92 -12.77
C ASN A 62 -5.33 -24.66 -12.70
N ASN A 63 -6.54 -24.76 -12.15
CA ASN A 63 -7.43 -23.60 -11.97
C ASN A 63 -6.86 -22.61 -10.93
N LEU A 64 -6.32 -23.11 -9.82
CA LEU A 64 -5.72 -22.28 -8.77
C LEU A 64 -4.40 -21.62 -9.20
N ASN A 65 -3.71 -22.15 -10.20
CA ASN A 65 -2.51 -21.55 -10.75
C ASN A 65 -2.82 -20.29 -11.61
N GLN A 66 -4.06 -20.13 -12.07
CA GLN A 66 -4.42 -19.00 -12.93
C GLN A 66 -4.44 -17.66 -12.16
N THR A 67 -4.44 -16.57 -12.92
CA THR A 67 -4.56 -15.22 -12.33
C THR A 67 -6.02 -14.92 -12.01
N ALA A 68 -6.30 -14.47 -10.78
CA ALA A 68 -7.62 -14.06 -10.36
C ALA A 68 -7.77 -12.54 -10.45
N TYR A 69 -8.96 -12.09 -10.83
CA TYR A 69 -9.33 -10.67 -10.88
C TYR A 69 -10.18 -10.27 -9.67
N SER A 70 -10.20 -8.97 -9.37
CA SER A 70 -11.07 -8.40 -8.35
C SER A 70 -12.54 -8.42 -8.77
N SER A 71 -13.44 -8.70 -7.83
CA SER A 71 -14.87 -8.45 -8.01
C SER A 71 -15.16 -6.94 -7.95
N PRO A 72 -16.34 -6.48 -8.41
CA PRO A 72 -16.71 -5.06 -8.36
C PRO A 72 -16.60 -4.45 -6.94
N THR A 73 -17.11 -5.17 -5.93
CA THR A 73 -17.05 -4.75 -4.52
C THR A 73 -15.62 -4.61 -4.01
N GLN A 74 -14.76 -5.59 -4.31
CA GLN A 74 -13.36 -5.54 -3.92
C GLN A 74 -12.61 -4.40 -4.60
N THR A 75 -12.96 -4.11 -5.86
CA THR A 75 -12.35 -3.02 -6.62
C THR A 75 -12.61 -1.66 -5.97
N ALA A 76 -13.83 -1.43 -5.47
CA ALA A 76 -14.17 -0.19 -4.76
C ALA A 76 -13.33 0.00 -3.47
N ILE A 77 -13.10 -1.09 -2.72
CA ILE A 77 -12.27 -1.07 -1.50
C ILE A 77 -10.79 -0.85 -1.86
N LEU A 78 -10.28 -1.56 -2.88
CA LEU A 78 -8.89 -1.47 -3.31
C LEU A 78 -8.50 -0.07 -3.79
N LYS A 79 -9.40 0.62 -4.51
CA LYS A 79 -9.18 2.01 -4.93
C LYS A 79 -9.01 2.98 -3.75
N LYS A 80 -9.73 2.77 -2.64
CA LYS A 80 -9.57 3.57 -1.41
C LYS A 80 -8.23 3.29 -0.72
N LEU A 81 -7.79 2.03 -0.71
CA LEU A 81 -6.54 1.61 -0.06
C LEU A 81 -5.27 1.94 -0.85
N LEU A 82 -5.41 2.08 -2.17
CA LEU A 82 -4.33 2.33 -3.10
C LEU A 82 -4.60 3.63 -3.89
N PRO A 83 -4.38 4.80 -3.28
CA PRO A 83 -4.68 6.10 -3.89
C PRO A 83 -3.79 6.44 -5.11
N TYR A 84 -2.71 5.69 -5.34
CA TYR A 84 -1.73 5.92 -6.41
C TYR A 84 -1.54 4.69 -7.32
N ALA A 85 -2.51 3.79 -7.35
CA ALA A 85 -2.44 2.58 -8.18
C ALA A 85 -3.13 2.73 -9.52
#